data_AF-A0A4Y8SKS8-F1
#
_entry.id   AF-A0A4Y8SKS8-F1
#
_cell.length_a   1.000
_cell.length_b   1.000
_cell.length_c   1.000
_cell.angle_alpha   90.00
_cell.angle_beta   90.00
_cell.angle_gamma   90.00
#
_symmetry.space_group_name_H-M   'P 1'
#
loop_
_entity.id
_entity.type
_entity.pdbx_description
1 polymer ?
#
loop_
_entity_poly.entity_id
_entity_poly.type
_entity_poly.pdbx_seq_one_letter_code
_entity_poly.pdbx_strand_id
1 'polypeptide(L)'
;MKPTVVIRYCLLLVVVVLVMSSCKKSGSTPANLIGTWNEPANPAGYSRSVSFAADGNFTAMFISSPRPNGAGGVYAGNITIYKGTFSVKRDSLITHISTMSAQEDAGTAVVTPSTQKLFEYATYKVNNNQLTINYTTYPADAPMPTQVNYTRAVSN
;
A
#
# COMPACT_ATOMS: atom_id res chain seq x y z
N MET A 1 48.23 -36.77 -11.81
CA MET A 1 47.39 -35.78 -11.10
C MET A 1 47.21 -36.25 -9.66
N LYS A 2 47.48 -35.40 -8.65
CA LYS A 2 47.42 -35.79 -7.24
C LYS A 2 45.95 -35.77 -6.76
N PRO A 3 45.42 -36.84 -6.14
CA PRO A 3 44.00 -36.97 -5.78
C PRO A 3 43.50 -35.91 -4.78
N THR A 4 44.41 -35.31 -4.03
CA THR A 4 44.12 -34.21 -3.08
C THR A 4 43.72 -32.89 -3.74
N VAL A 5 44.08 -32.67 -5.01
CA VAL A 5 43.72 -31.42 -5.72
C VAL A 5 42.27 -31.48 -6.21
N VAL A 6 41.82 -32.65 -6.68
CA VAL A 6 40.46 -32.85 -7.21
C VAL A 6 39.39 -32.67 -6.12
N ILE A 7 39.65 -33.18 -4.91
CA ILE A 7 38.73 -33.07 -3.77
C ILE A 7 38.50 -31.60 -3.37
N ARG A 8 39.53 -30.75 -3.44
CA ARG A 8 39.42 -29.31 -3.11
C ARG A 8 38.57 -28.54 -4.11
N TYR A 9 38.66 -28.87 -5.40
CA TYR A 9 37.84 -28.23 -6.44
C TYR A 9 36.37 -28.64 -6.34
N CYS A 10 36.07 -29.89 -6.02
CA CYS A 10 34.68 -30.35 -5.83
C CYS A 10 33.99 -29.63 -4.66
N LEU A 11 34.68 -29.42 -3.55
CA LEU A 11 34.12 -28.78 -2.35
C LEU A 11 33.81 -27.30 -2.58
N LEU A 12 34.66 -26.60 -3.34
CA LEU A 12 34.44 -25.20 -3.72
C LEU A 12 33.21 -25.05 -4.65
N LEU A 13 33.00 -26.02 -5.55
CA LEU A 13 31.88 -26.02 -6.50
C LEU A 13 30.53 -26.23 -5.79
N VAL A 14 30.48 -27.09 -4.76
CA VAL A 14 29.28 -27.28 -3.94
C VAL A 14 28.93 -26.01 -3.16
N VAL A 15 29.92 -25.29 -2.63
CA VAL A 15 29.69 -24.02 -1.93
C VAL A 15 29.10 -22.98 -2.87
N VAL A 16 29.62 -22.83 -4.09
CA VAL A 16 29.13 -21.85 -5.09
C VAL A 16 27.68 -22.14 -5.50
N VAL A 17 27.29 -23.41 -5.66
CA VAL A 17 25.91 -23.79 -6.00
C VAL A 17 24.92 -23.48 -4.86
N LEU A 18 25.36 -23.60 -3.60
CA LEU A 18 24.54 -23.25 -2.44
C LEU A 18 24.30 -21.73 -2.32
N VAL A 19 25.28 -20.88 -2.68
CA VAL A 19 25.10 -19.41 -2.60
C VAL A 19 24.12 -18.89 -3.66
N MET A 20 24.04 -19.52 -4.83
CA MET A 20 23.14 -19.09 -5.90
C MET A 20 21.67 -19.51 -5.69
N SER A 21 21.40 -20.42 -4.74
CA SER A 21 20.03 -20.87 -4.43
C SER A 21 19.25 -19.91 -3.51
N SER A 22 19.88 -18.82 -3.02
CA SER A 22 19.21 -17.80 -2.18
C SER A 22 18.69 -16.60 -2.99
N CYS A 23 18.32 -16.81 -4.25
CA CYS A 23 17.50 -15.85 -4.99
C CYS A 23 16.07 -15.91 -4.42
N LYS A 24 15.82 -15.13 -3.35
CA LYS A 24 14.47 -14.95 -2.81
C LYS A 24 13.62 -14.33 -3.90
N LYS A 25 12.80 -15.17 -4.55
CA LYS A 25 11.70 -14.74 -5.42
C LYS A 25 10.95 -13.64 -4.67
N SER A 26 10.99 -12.42 -5.19
CA SER A 26 10.14 -11.33 -4.71
C SER A 26 8.72 -11.88 -4.66
N GLY A 27 8.12 -11.87 -3.47
CA GLY A 27 6.77 -12.39 -3.30
C GLY A 27 5.87 -11.71 -4.31
N SER A 28 5.25 -12.49 -5.20
CA SER A 28 4.31 -11.96 -6.18
C SER A 28 3.21 -11.22 -5.44
N THR A 29 2.90 -9.99 -5.88
CA THR A 29 1.84 -9.18 -5.28
C THR A 29 0.52 -9.97 -5.26
N PRO A 30 -0.14 -10.12 -4.09
CA PRO A 30 -1.36 -10.91 -4.00
C PRO A 30 -2.45 -10.36 -4.91
N ALA A 31 -2.89 -11.17 -5.88
CA ALA A 31 -3.85 -10.76 -6.91
C ALA A 31 -5.19 -10.29 -6.32
N ASN A 32 -5.60 -10.84 -5.17
CA ASN A 32 -6.84 -10.48 -4.48
C ASN A 32 -6.81 -9.05 -3.90
N LEU A 33 -5.64 -8.52 -3.55
CA LEU A 33 -5.48 -7.16 -3.01
C LEU A 33 -5.47 -6.09 -4.11
N ILE A 34 -5.08 -6.46 -5.33
CA ILE A 34 -4.97 -5.53 -6.46
C ILE A 34 -6.32 -4.87 -6.78
N GLY A 35 -6.28 -3.57 -7.04
CA GLY A 35 -7.43 -2.75 -7.41
C GLY A 35 -7.62 -1.54 -6.50
N THR A 36 -8.70 -0.81 -6.76
CA THR A 36 -9.13 0.34 -5.98
C THR A 36 -10.22 -0.07 -5.00
N TRP A 37 -10.15 0.48 -3.80
CA TRP A 37 -11.00 0.16 -2.66
C TRP A 37 -11.47 1.46 -2.03
N ASN A 38 -12.78 1.60 -1.86
CA ASN A 38 -13.42 2.78 -1.30
C ASN A 38 -13.97 2.47 0.08
N GLU A 39 -13.77 3.36 1.03
CA GLU A 39 -14.46 3.24 2.31
C GLU A 39 -15.96 3.47 2.08
N PRO A 40 -16.85 2.78 2.79
CA PRO A 40 -18.26 3.12 2.78
C PRO A 40 -18.46 4.61 3.10
N ALA A 41 -19.52 5.19 2.52
CA ALA A 41 -19.84 6.61 2.69
C ALA A 41 -19.92 6.96 4.18
N ASN A 42 -19.13 7.97 4.60
CA ASN A 42 -19.15 8.43 5.98
C ASN A 42 -20.18 9.56 6.14
N PRO A 43 -21.08 9.50 7.15
CA PRO A 43 -22.06 10.55 7.39
C PRO A 43 -21.44 11.91 7.72
N ALA A 44 -20.18 11.96 8.16
CA ALA A 44 -19.43 13.19 8.41
C ALA A 44 -18.91 13.88 7.14
N GLY A 45 -19.24 13.37 5.94
CA GLY A 45 -18.92 14.05 4.69
C GLY A 45 -17.43 14.00 4.34
N TYR A 46 -16.80 12.84 4.52
CA TYR A 46 -15.48 12.57 3.95
C TYR A 46 -15.50 11.27 3.16
N SER A 47 -14.59 11.16 2.19
CA SER A 47 -14.38 9.97 1.39
C SER A 47 -12.91 9.57 1.43
N ARG A 48 -12.65 8.27 1.59
CA ARG A 48 -11.29 7.71 1.56
C ARG A 48 -11.26 6.53 0.60
N SER A 49 -10.20 6.47 -0.19
CA SER A 49 -9.93 5.32 -1.06
C SER A 49 -8.46 4.97 -1.07
N VAL A 50 -8.19 3.71 -1.37
CA VAL A 50 -6.84 3.18 -1.54
C VAL A 50 -6.76 2.36 -2.82
N SER A 51 -5.60 2.38 -3.47
CA SER A 51 -5.33 1.60 -4.67
C SER A 51 -4.01 0.86 -4.53
N PHE A 52 -4.05 -0.42 -4.88
CA PHE A 52 -2.91 -1.32 -4.90
C PHE A 52 -2.72 -1.80 -6.34
N ALA A 53 -1.64 -1.37 -6.99
CA ALA A 53 -1.33 -1.74 -8.36
C ALA A 53 -0.45 -3.00 -8.43
N ALA A 54 -0.56 -3.75 -9.53
CA ALA A 54 0.16 -5.01 -9.71
C ALA A 54 1.70 -4.85 -9.70
N ASP A 55 2.18 -3.67 -10.08
CA ASP A 55 3.59 -3.27 -10.10
C ASP A 55 4.14 -2.86 -8.71
N GLY A 56 3.32 -2.92 -7.66
CA GLY A 56 3.71 -2.55 -6.30
C GLY A 56 3.48 -1.08 -5.96
N ASN A 57 2.87 -0.29 -6.84
CA ASN A 57 2.51 1.09 -6.54
C ASN A 57 1.28 1.16 -5.62
N PHE A 58 1.34 2.09 -4.67
CA PHE A 58 0.29 2.37 -3.70
C PHE A 58 -0.18 3.81 -3.84
N THR A 59 -1.49 4.03 -3.74
CA THR A 59 -2.08 5.36 -3.64
C THR A 59 -3.17 5.36 -2.57
N ALA A 60 -3.19 6.37 -1.70
CA ALA A 60 -4.30 6.65 -0.82
C ALA A 60 -4.84 8.05 -1.11
N MET A 61 -6.15 8.19 -1.21
CA MET A 61 -6.83 9.46 -1.45
C MET A 61 -7.82 9.75 -0.32
N PHE A 62 -7.78 10.99 0.17
CA PHE A 62 -8.63 11.51 1.22
C PHE A 62 -9.31 12.76 0.67
N ILE A 63 -10.63 12.79 0.69
CA ILE A 63 -11.43 13.94 0.29
C ILE A 63 -12.26 14.36 1.49
N SER A 64 -12.08 15.59 1.94
CA SER A 64 -12.90 16.18 3.01
C SER A 64 -13.81 17.27 2.43
N SER A 65 -15.03 17.38 2.98
CA SER A 65 -16.04 18.34 2.55
C SER A 65 -16.37 18.28 1.05
N PRO A 66 -16.71 17.10 0.47
CA PRO A 66 -17.08 17.02 -0.93
C PRO A 66 -18.36 17.83 -1.17
N ARG A 67 -18.22 18.98 -1.82
CA ARG A 67 -19.33 19.83 -2.25
C ARG A 67 -19.52 19.65 -3.75
N PRO A 68 -20.75 19.46 -4.25
CA PRO A 68 -21.01 19.54 -5.68
C PRO A 68 -20.69 20.96 -6.13
N ASN A 69 -19.62 21.14 -6.90
CA ASN A 69 -19.22 22.45 -7.37
C ASN A 69 -20.02 22.81 -8.62
N GLY A 70 -21.24 23.33 -8.45
CA GLY A 70 -22.08 23.85 -9.54
C GLY A 70 -22.28 22.90 -10.73
N ALA A 71 -22.80 23.45 -11.84
CA ALA A 71 -23.08 22.72 -13.08
C ALA A 71 -21.79 22.36 -13.83
N GLY A 72 -21.00 21.43 -13.30
CA GLY A 72 -19.74 21.01 -13.92
C GLY A 72 -19.10 19.72 -13.38
N GLY A 73 -19.65 19.12 -12.33
CA GLY A 73 -19.23 17.78 -11.87
C GLY A 73 -17.84 17.69 -11.23
N VAL A 74 -17.14 18.81 -11.04
CA VAL A 74 -15.90 18.85 -10.25
C VAL A 74 -16.31 18.89 -8.78
N TYR A 75 -15.81 17.97 -7.95
CA TYR A 75 -16.01 18.05 -6.51
C TYR A 75 -15.09 19.14 -5.95
N ALA A 76 -15.67 20.17 -5.30
CA ALA A 76 -14.89 21.10 -4.47
C ALA A 76 -14.72 20.45 -3.10
N GLY A 77 -13.49 20.41 -2.61
CA GLY A 77 -13.15 19.89 -1.28
C GLY A 77 -11.63 19.83 -1.12
N ASN A 78 -11.18 19.59 0.11
CA ASN A 78 -9.74 19.43 0.35
C ASN A 78 -9.36 17.98 0.01
N ILE A 79 -8.52 17.83 -0.99
CA ILE A 79 -8.03 16.55 -1.50
C ILE A 79 -6.60 16.36 -1.02
N THR A 80 -6.34 15.24 -0.37
CA THR A 80 -4.98 14.79 -0.04
C THR A 80 -4.73 13.44 -0.68
N ILE A 81 -3.65 13.33 -1.46
CA ILE A 81 -3.25 12.08 -2.12
C ILE A 81 -1.86 11.71 -1.64
N TYR A 82 -1.70 10.52 -1.09
CA TYR A 82 -0.42 9.92 -0.78
C TYR A 82 -0.07 8.91 -1.86
N LYS A 83 1.15 8.99 -2.40
CA LYS A 83 1.69 8.01 -3.36
C LYS A 83 2.95 7.37 -2.82
N GLY A 84 3.14 6.12 -3.18
CA GLY A 84 4.27 5.33 -2.71
C GLY A 84 4.24 3.93 -3.25
N THR A 85 4.83 3.00 -2.50
CA THR A 85 4.84 1.58 -2.81
C THR A 85 4.17 0.78 -1.70
N PHE A 86 3.84 -0.47 -1.99
CA PHE A 86 3.45 -1.44 -0.97
C PHE A 86 4.13 -2.78 -1.18
N SER A 87 4.18 -3.56 -0.11
CA SER A 87 4.58 -4.96 -0.15
C SER A 87 3.74 -5.77 0.81
N VAL A 88 3.65 -7.07 0.55
CA VAL A 88 2.94 -8.02 1.39
C VAL A 88 3.89 -9.13 1.85
N LYS A 89 3.89 -9.40 3.15
CA LYS A 89 4.62 -10.53 3.74
C LYS A 89 3.64 -11.35 4.58
N ARG A 90 3.19 -12.48 4.02
CA ARG A 90 2.04 -13.27 4.54
C ARG A 90 0.78 -12.41 4.53
N ASP A 91 0.24 -12.09 5.70
CA ASP A 91 -0.90 -11.22 5.94
C ASP A 91 -0.49 -9.78 6.29
N SER A 92 0.80 -9.51 6.51
CA SER A 92 1.29 -8.17 6.80
C SER A 92 1.30 -7.30 5.54
N LEU A 93 0.66 -6.14 5.63
CA LEU A 93 0.66 -5.09 4.62
C LEU A 93 1.63 -3.98 5.04
N ILE A 94 2.58 -3.64 4.18
CA ILE A 94 3.57 -2.60 4.44
C ILE A 94 3.48 -1.58 3.33
N THR A 95 3.13 -0.33 3.66
CA THR A 95 3.15 0.79 2.71
C THR A 95 4.31 1.72 2.98
N HIS A 96 4.93 2.23 1.92
CA HIS A 96 6.00 3.21 1.99
C HIS A 96 5.59 4.43 1.16
N ILE A 97 5.21 5.52 1.82
CA ILE A 97 4.87 6.78 1.16
C ILE A 97 6.14 7.50 0.75
N SER A 98 6.11 8.06 -0.46
CA SER A 98 7.20 8.90 -0.99
C SER A 98 6.76 10.33 -1.26
N THR A 99 5.49 10.54 -1.61
CA THR A 99 4.95 11.88 -1.89
C THR A 99 3.55 12.07 -1.32
N MET A 100 3.24 13.33 -1.01
CA MET A 100 1.92 13.81 -0.67
C MET A 100 1.56 14.93 -1.64
N SER A 101 0.34 14.92 -2.15
CA SER A 101 -0.27 16.02 -2.90
C SER A 101 -1.43 16.57 -2.09
N ALA A 102 -1.47 17.87 -1.86
CA ALA A 102 -2.58 18.55 -1.21
C ALA A 102 -3.19 19.58 -2.17
N GLN A 103 -4.51 19.61 -2.24
CA GLN A 103 -5.28 20.56 -3.03
C GLN A 103 -6.43 21.07 -2.17
N GLU A 104 -6.55 22.40 -2.07
CA GLU A 104 -7.69 23.07 -1.44
C GLU A 104 -8.66 23.52 -2.53
N ASP A 105 -9.91 23.06 -2.47
CA ASP A 105 -10.96 23.34 -3.44
C ASP A 105 -10.50 23.19 -4.91
N ALA A 106 -10.67 24.24 -5.73
CA ALA A 106 -10.27 24.29 -7.13
C ALA A 106 -8.82 24.81 -7.33
N GLY A 107 -8.04 24.92 -6.26
CA GLY A 107 -6.65 25.37 -6.31
C GLY A 107 -5.72 24.39 -7.04
N THR A 108 -4.51 24.83 -7.30
CA THR A 108 -3.46 23.97 -7.85
C THR A 108 -2.98 23.00 -6.77
N ALA A 109 -2.91 21.71 -7.11
CA ALA A 109 -2.34 20.71 -6.24
C ALA A 109 -0.84 20.96 -5.99
N VAL A 110 -0.43 20.96 -4.72
CA VAL A 110 0.98 21.08 -4.30
C VAL A 110 1.49 19.70 -3.93
N VAL A 111 2.59 19.27 -4.57
CA VAL A 111 3.23 17.97 -4.32
C VAL A 111 4.51 18.17 -3.50
N THR A 112 4.65 17.43 -2.41
CA THR A 112 5.82 17.44 -1.54
C THR A 112 6.30 16.02 -1.23
N PRO A 113 7.61 15.83 -0.97
CA PRO A 113 8.10 14.59 -0.38
C PRO A 113 7.41 14.32 0.95
N SER A 114 7.10 13.06 1.23
CA SER A 114 6.44 12.66 2.48
C SER A 114 6.94 11.31 2.95
N THR A 115 7.12 11.17 4.25
CA THR A 115 7.42 9.92 4.95
C THR A 115 6.25 9.48 5.84
N GLN A 116 5.05 10.00 5.57
CA GLN A 116 3.85 9.69 6.33
C GLN A 116 3.67 8.18 6.40
N LYS A 117 3.46 7.68 7.61
CA LYS A 117 3.14 6.28 7.81
C LYS A 117 1.64 6.09 7.70
N LEU A 118 1.22 5.32 6.72
CA LEU A 118 -0.15 4.83 6.60
C LEU A 118 -0.15 3.35 6.97
N PHE A 119 -1.19 2.90 7.68
CA PHE A 119 -1.37 1.51 8.07
C PHE A 119 -0.16 0.91 8.82
N GLU A 120 0.28 1.53 9.91
CA GLU A 120 1.39 0.99 10.71
C GLU A 120 1.03 -0.37 11.31
N TYR A 121 2.00 -1.30 11.25
CA TYR A 121 1.86 -2.68 11.72
C TYR A 121 0.64 -3.41 11.14
N ALA A 122 0.29 -3.10 9.90
CA ALA A 122 -0.96 -3.57 9.35
C ALA A 122 -0.98 -5.04 8.97
N THR A 123 -2.15 -5.65 9.17
CA THR A 123 -2.55 -6.89 8.52
C THR A 123 -3.77 -6.63 7.64
N TYR A 124 -3.94 -7.44 6.61
CA TYR A 124 -5.09 -7.32 5.72
C TYR A 124 -5.79 -8.65 5.49
N LYS A 125 -7.09 -8.57 5.18
CA LYS A 125 -7.90 -9.69 4.73
C LYS A 125 -8.80 -9.22 3.60
N VAL A 126 -8.81 -9.97 2.51
CA VAL A 126 -9.77 -9.77 1.41
C VAL A 126 -10.79 -10.90 1.46
N ASN A 127 -12.07 -10.55 1.53
CA ASN A 127 -13.18 -11.47 1.37
C ASN A 127 -14.14 -10.92 0.32
N ASN A 128 -14.22 -11.58 -0.83
CA ASN A 128 -14.97 -11.10 -2.00
C ASN A 128 -14.59 -9.65 -2.37
N ASN A 129 -15.55 -8.73 -2.28
CA ASN A 129 -15.39 -7.31 -2.57
C ASN A 129 -15.13 -6.47 -1.31
N GLN A 130 -14.75 -7.08 -0.18
CA GLN A 130 -14.40 -6.37 1.04
C GLN A 130 -12.91 -6.56 1.37
N LEU A 131 -12.23 -5.44 1.59
CA LEU A 131 -10.87 -5.39 2.14
C LEU A 131 -10.96 -4.87 3.57
N THR A 132 -10.51 -5.67 4.52
CA THR A 132 -10.33 -5.27 5.92
C THR A 132 -8.85 -5.05 6.17
N ILE A 133 -8.49 -3.89 6.73
CA ILE A 133 -7.13 -3.60 7.20
C ILE A 133 -7.19 -3.35 8.70
N ASN A 134 -6.46 -4.14 9.47
CA ASN A 134 -6.19 -3.88 10.88
C ASN A 134 -4.84 -3.20 10.98
N TYR A 135 -4.72 -2.12 11.74
CA TYR A 135 -3.50 -1.33 11.87
C TYR A 135 -3.46 -0.57 13.19
N THR A 136 -2.31 -0.02 13.54
CA THR A 136 -2.15 0.80 14.73
C THR A 136 -2.34 2.28 14.40
N THR A 137 -3.22 2.95 15.14
CA THR A 137 -3.35 4.42 15.15
C THR A 137 -2.73 4.98 16.42
N TYR A 138 -2.33 6.26 16.39
CA TYR A 138 -1.70 6.95 17.52
C TYR A 138 -2.54 8.17 17.92
N PRO A 139 -3.68 7.99 18.60
CA PRO A 139 -4.28 9.09 19.36
C PRO A 139 -3.30 9.60 20.43
N ALA A 140 -3.58 10.77 21.00
CA ALA A 140 -2.68 11.43 21.94
C ALA A 140 -2.28 10.58 23.16
N ASP A 141 -3.15 9.66 23.59
CA ASP A 141 -2.97 8.89 24.82
C ASP A 141 -2.07 7.66 24.65
N ALA A 142 -2.28 6.85 23.60
CA ALA A 142 -1.56 5.60 23.39
C ALA A 142 -1.78 5.02 21.97
N PRO A 143 -0.90 4.11 21.50
CA PRO A 143 -1.17 3.31 20.30
C PRO A 143 -2.44 2.46 20.48
N MET A 144 -3.36 2.53 19.52
CA MET A 144 -4.62 1.81 19.53
C MET A 144 -4.78 0.92 18.29
N PRO A 145 -5.18 -0.35 18.46
CA PRO A 145 -5.63 -1.19 17.36
C PRO A 145 -6.87 -0.57 16.69
N THR A 146 -6.80 -0.41 15.39
CA THR A 146 -7.85 0.19 14.57
C THR A 146 -8.12 -0.71 13.37
N GLN A 147 -9.39 -0.77 12.97
CA GLN A 147 -9.83 -1.51 11.79
C GLN A 147 -10.49 -0.54 10.82
N VAL A 148 -10.18 -0.68 9.54
CA VAL A 148 -10.90 -0.03 8.45
C VAL A 148 -11.39 -1.09 7.46
N ASN A 149 -12.58 -0.89 6.93
CA ASN A 149 -13.18 -1.73 5.92
C ASN A 149 -13.38 -0.92 4.64
N TYR A 150 -12.96 -1.47 3.52
CA TYR A 150 -13.19 -0.92 2.20
C TYR A 150 -14.02 -1.89 1.36
N THR A 151 -14.77 -1.35 0.42
CA THR A 151 -15.45 -2.08 -0.64
C THR A 151 -14.71 -1.84 -1.96
N ARG A 152 -14.55 -2.90 -2.77
CA ARG A 152 -13.93 -2.79 -4.09
C ARG A 152 -14.68 -1.77 -4.93
N ALA A 153 -13.94 -0.85 -5.55
CA ALA A 153 -14.52 0.08 -6.51
C ALA A 153 -15.07 -0.70 -7.71
N VAL A 154 -16.31 -0.41 -8.10
CA VAL A 154 -16.88 -0.97 -9.32
C VAL A 154 -16.22 -0.27 -10.49
N SER A 155 -15.63 -1.03 -11.42
CA SER A 155 -15.24 -0.48 -12.72
C SER A 155 -16.52 -0.13 -13.47
N ASN A 156 -16.79 1.15 -13.65
CA ASN A 156 -17.76 1.61 -14.66
C ASN A 156 -17.15 1.47 -16.05
#